data_AF-A0A539DCQ3-F1
#
_entry.id   AF-A0A539DCQ3-F1
#
_cell.length_a   1.000
_cell.length_b   1.000
_cell.length_c   1.000
_cell.angle_alpha   90.00
_cell.angle_beta   90.00
_cell.angle_gamma   90.00
#
_symmetry.space_group_name_H-M   'P 1'
#
loop_
_entity.id
_entity.type
_entity.pdbx_description
1 polymer ?
#
loop_
_entity_poly.entity_id
_entity_poly.type
_entity_poly.pdbx_seq_one_letter_code
_entity_poly.pdbx_strand_id
1 'polypeptide(L)'
;MADLIFTRAGGAFGSRIAPAAFQSWGRALGRTAGAYVGSRIEDALFARTRRIEGPRMAGLHIQSSEEGASIPLIHGRIRISGQVIWAARLRERRETVRSGGGKSGGGTRTTAYRYTLSFAVGLCEGPVARIERAWANGQPFDLADVAHRLHPGTEGQTPDPVIEAVEGADHAPAYRGLAYLVFEDLPLDDFGDVLPQLSFEVVRGPAADGERLETMARGVCLIPGSGEFACATTPVRRVIAAGQETSENVHADPDRANILVSLDQLQADMPRVETVSLVSSWFGDDLRCGVCTIRPGVEIAAKETRPLVWRAGGVERAGARVVSQIDGAPAFGGTPADESIVQAIGDLKARGLRVGLNPFLLMDVPPDNALPDPHGGATQPAFPWRGRITCTPAPGVAGTVDKTAAATAQVAAFFGAETDWGYRRFILHHAHLAVLAGGVDFFLIGSELRGLTIVRDSATHFPAVQALRALAAVIARRTVRAMSSSISTRCGRTRRSMRSASTGIRR
;
A
#
# COMPACT_ATOMS: atom_id res chain seq x y z
N MET A 1 -34.41 -23.72 -16.09
CA MET A 1 -33.91 -22.74 -17.07
C MET A 1 -33.44 -21.48 -16.32
N ALA A 2 -32.40 -21.64 -15.49
CA ALA A 2 -31.67 -20.58 -14.78
C ALA A 2 -30.31 -21.13 -14.28
N ASP A 3 -29.70 -22.03 -15.07
CA ASP A 3 -28.42 -22.72 -14.76
C ASP A 3 -27.48 -22.77 -15.98
N LEU A 4 -27.78 -21.97 -17.02
CA LEU A 4 -27.00 -21.95 -18.28
C LEU A 4 -26.41 -20.59 -18.63
N ILE A 5 -26.45 -19.61 -17.71
CA ILE A 5 -25.94 -18.24 -17.94
C ILE A 5 -24.73 -17.90 -17.05
N PHE A 6 -24.48 -18.60 -15.94
CA PHE A 6 -23.26 -18.41 -15.15
C PHE A 6 -22.08 -19.33 -15.52
N THR A 7 -22.32 -20.40 -16.28
CA THR A 7 -21.26 -21.35 -16.72
C THR A 7 -20.56 -20.93 -18.03
N ARG A 8 -20.90 -19.77 -18.60
CA ARG A 8 -20.25 -19.22 -19.81
C ARG A 8 -19.58 -17.84 -19.66
N ALA A 9 -19.51 -17.28 -18.45
CA ALA A 9 -18.81 -16.01 -18.20
C ALA A 9 -17.58 -16.11 -17.27
N GLY A 10 -17.28 -17.30 -16.73
CA GLY A 10 -16.14 -17.52 -15.80
C GLY A 10 -14.96 -18.32 -16.39
N GLY A 11 -14.87 -18.46 -17.71
CA GLY A 11 -13.98 -19.46 -18.35
C GLY A 11 -13.04 -18.96 -19.45
N ALA A 12 -12.86 -17.65 -19.64
CA ALA A 12 -12.07 -17.14 -20.77
C ALA A 12 -11.17 -15.91 -20.49
N PHE A 13 -10.95 -15.50 -19.24
CA PHE A 13 -10.15 -14.30 -18.93
C PHE A 13 -8.90 -14.53 -18.06
N GLY A 14 -8.45 -15.79 -17.91
CA GLY A 14 -7.31 -16.12 -17.05
C GLY A 14 -6.23 -17.02 -17.67
N SER A 15 -6.25 -17.27 -18.98
CA SER A 15 -5.40 -18.33 -19.56
C SER A 15 -4.83 -18.07 -20.95
N ARG A 16 -4.67 -16.82 -21.40
CA ARG A 16 -4.00 -16.53 -22.68
C ARG A 16 -2.96 -15.40 -22.69
N ILE A 17 -2.58 -14.86 -21.53
CA ILE A 17 -1.53 -13.84 -21.42
C ILE A 17 -0.43 -14.34 -20.49
N ALA A 18 0.54 -15.09 -21.03
CA ALA A 18 1.89 -15.18 -20.47
C ALA A 18 2.82 -15.86 -21.47
N PRO A 19 3.77 -15.12 -22.09
CA PRO A 19 4.91 -15.70 -22.78
C PRO A 19 5.78 -16.54 -21.81
N ALA A 20 6.30 -17.65 -22.30
CA ALA A 20 6.81 -18.82 -21.55
C ALA A 20 7.96 -18.60 -20.53
N ALA A 21 8.50 -17.38 -20.37
CA ALA A 21 9.61 -17.12 -19.45
C ALA A 21 9.20 -16.94 -17.97
N PHE A 22 7.90 -16.80 -17.69
CA PHE A 22 7.34 -16.69 -16.33
C PHE A 22 6.81 -18.02 -15.75
N GLN A 23 7.03 -19.16 -16.42
CA GLN A 23 6.47 -20.46 -15.99
C GLN A 23 7.30 -21.24 -14.94
N SER A 24 8.45 -20.73 -14.49
CA SER A 24 9.35 -21.47 -13.58
C SER A 24 9.10 -21.26 -12.08
N TRP A 25 8.05 -20.53 -11.69
CA TRP A 25 7.54 -20.51 -10.29
C TRP A 25 6.10 -21.04 -10.16
N GLY A 26 5.58 -21.65 -11.22
CA GLY A 26 4.32 -22.37 -11.22
C GLY A 26 4.41 -23.57 -12.15
N ARG A 27 4.84 -24.73 -11.61
CA ARG A 27 4.59 -26.13 -12.03
C ARG A 27 5.81 -27.06 -11.83
N ALA A 28 6.03 -27.47 -10.58
CA ALA A 28 6.07 -28.90 -10.28
C ALA A 28 4.65 -29.23 -9.82
N LEU A 29 3.78 -29.91 -10.58
CA LEU A 29 3.94 -31.23 -11.16
C LEU A 29 3.29 -31.29 -12.56
N GLY A 30 4.03 -31.90 -13.49
CA GLY A 30 3.59 -32.16 -14.85
C GLY A 30 2.46 -33.19 -14.92
N ARG A 31 1.54 -32.96 -15.85
CA ARG A 31 0.69 -34.02 -16.39
C ARG A 31 1.52 -34.82 -17.39
N THR A 32 1.80 -36.08 -17.07
CA THR A 32 2.07 -37.12 -18.07
C THR A 32 1.23 -38.35 -17.72
N ALA A 33 0.38 -38.71 -18.66
CA ALA A 33 -0.29 -39.99 -18.90
C ALA A 33 -0.29 -41.07 -17.80
N GLY A 34 -1.49 -41.48 -17.40
CA GLY A 34 -1.74 -42.71 -16.65
C GLY A 34 -3.20 -42.82 -16.23
N ALA A 35 -4.06 -43.31 -17.14
CA ALA A 35 -5.33 -43.90 -16.72
C ALA A 35 -5.02 -45.06 -15.76
N TYR A 36 -5.84 -45.21 -14.70
CA TYR A 36 -5.70 -46.15 -13.58
C TYR A 36 -4.66 -45.78 -12.51
N VAL A 37 -5.16 -45.53 -11.28
CA VAL A 37 -4.55 -45.67 -9.91
C VAL A 37 -4.91 -44.48 -8.98
N GLY A 38 -6.21 -44.12 -8.90
CA GLY A 38 -6.68 -43.04 -8.03
C GLY A 38 -7.80 -43.38 -7.05
N SER A 39 -8.36 -44.60 -7.09
CA SER A 39 -9.54 -44.95 -6.28
C SER A 39 -9.21 -45.69 -4.98
N ARG A 40 -7.98 -45.57 -4.44
CA ARG A 40 -7.56 -46.31 -3.23
C ARG A 40 -6.79 -45.51 -2.19
N ILE A 41 -6.59 -44.21 -2.39
CA ILE A 41 -6.04 -43.31 -1.36
C ILE A 41 -7.15 -42.47 -0.70
N GLU A 42 -8.31 -42.33 -1.34
CA GLU A 42 -9.45 -41.57 -0.80
C GLU A 42 -10.25 -42.37 0.27
N ASP A 43 -10.25 -43.71 0.21
CA ASP A 43 -10.99 -44.55 1.16
C ASP A 43 -10.31 -44.70 2.55
N ALA A 44 -9.02 -44.36 2.68
CA ALA A 44 -8.30 -44.41 3.97
C ALA A 44 -8.38 -43.09 4.74
N LEU A 45 -8.73 -41.98 4.08
CA LEU A 45 -8.80 -40.64 4.70
C LEU A 45 -10.21 -40.28 5.21
N PHE A 46 -11.26 -40.92 4.69
CA PHE A 46 -12.66 -40.58 4.99
C PHE A 46 -13.50 -41.69 5.65
N ALA A 47 -12.94 -42.85 5.98
CA ALA A 47 -13.66 -43.94 6.63
C ALA A 47 -13.64 -43.86 8.18
N ARG A 48 -14.18 -42.78 8.75
CA ARG A 48 -14.88 -42.76 10.06
C ARG A 48 -15.84 -41.58 10.08
N THR A 49 -17.08 -41.82 9.66
CA THR A 49 -18.18 -40.86 9.76
C THR A 49 -18.49 -40.57 11.23
N ARG A 50 -17.75 -39.67 11.87
CA ARG A 50 -18.17 -38.99 13.09
C ARG A 50 -18.97 -37.78 12.62
N ARG A 51 -20.29 -37.90 12.62
CA ARG A 51 -21.18 -36.79 12.31
C ARG A 51 -21.07 -35.76 13.43
N ILE A 52 -20.18 -34.79 13.24
CA ILE A 52 -20.12 -33.57 14.04
C ILE A 52 -20.88 -32.53 13.23
N GLU A 53 -22.04 -32.12 13.72
CA GLU A 53 -22.72 -30.95 13.16
C GLU A 53 -21.88 -29.71 13.52
N GLY A 54 -21.17 -29.16 12.54
CA GLY A 54 -20.47 -27.88 12.67
C GLY A 54 -21.45 -26.70 12.68
N PRO A 55 -20.99 -25.50 13.12
CA PRO A 55 -21.85 -24.32 13.23
C PRO A 55 -22.53 -24.01 11.89
N ARG A 56 -23.86 -23.88 11.93
CA ARG A 56 -24.69 -23.45 10.78
C ARG A 56 -24.31 -22.02 10.38
N MET A 57 -24.45 -21.67 9.11
CA MET A 57 -24.37 -20.27 8.68
C MET A 57 -25.40 -19.45 9.47
N ALA A 58 -24.93 -18.54 10.32
CA ALA A 58 -25.77 -17.54 10.95
C ALA A 58 -26.21 -16.56 9.85
N GLY A 59 -27.37 -16.82 9.25
CA GLY A 59 -28.08 -15.80 8.50
C GLY A 59 -28.45 -14.68 9.47
N LEU A 60 -28.10 -13.44 9.10
CA LEU A 60 -28.33 -12.20 9.85
C LEU A 60 -27.71 -12.19 11.26
N HIS A 61 -26.53 -11.55 11.39
CA HIS A 61 -25.90 -11.30 12.68
C HIS A 61 -26.65 -10.20 13.44
N ILE A 62 -27.62 -10.60 14.25
CA ILE A 62 -28.34 -9.69 15.15
C ILE A 62 -27.49 -9.48 16.39
N GLN A 63 -27.17 -8.23 16.71
CA GLN A 63 -26.61 -7.87 18.01
C GLN A 63 -27.70 -8.11 19.07
N SER A 64 -27.42 -8.94 20.06
CA SER A 64 -28.30 -9.18 21.20
C SER A 64 -27.64 -8.73 22.52
N SER A 65 -28.37 -8.87 23.62
CA SER A 65 -27.93 -8.59 24.99
C SER A 65 -28.48 -9.71 25.87
N GLU A 66 -28.08 -10.95 25.58
CA GLU A 66 -28.55 -12.15 26.29
C GLU A 66 -27.45 -12.73 27.16
N GLU A 67 -27.79 -13.10 28.40
CA GLU A 67 -26.91 -13.90 29.24
C GLU A 67 -26.85 -15.34 28.71
N GLY A 68 -25.63 -15.86 28.53
CA GLY A 68 -25.38 -17.23 28.05
C GLY A 68 -25.00 -17.35 26.57
N ALA A 69 -24.93 -16.24 25.83
CA ALA A 69 -24.33 -16.23 24.49
C ALA A 69 -22.85 -16.67 24.56
N SER A 70 -22.40 -17.47 23.58
CA SER A 70 -21.01 -17.92 23.53
C SER A 70 -20.06 -16.78 23.12
N ILE A 71 -18.85 -16.78 23.68
CA ILE A 71 -17.79 -15.88 23.25
C ILE A 71 -17.17 -16.44 21.95
N PRO A 72 -17.20 -15.69 20.83
CA PRO A 72 -16.67 -16.17 19.55
C PRO A 72 -15.14 -16.27 19.57
N LEU A 73 -14.60 -17.35 18.99
CA LEU A 73 -13.20 -17.45 18.59
C LEU A 73 -13.09 -17.21 17.08
N ILE A 74 -12.28 -16.23 16.68
CA ILE A 74 -12.14 -15.83 15.27
C ILE A 74 -10.68 -15.84 14.83
N HIS A 75 -10.45 -16.16 13.55
CA HIS A 75 -9.13 -16.13 12.92
C HIS A 75 -9.22 -15.48 11.53
N GLY A 76 -8.30 -14.56 11.26
CA GLY A 76 -8.30 -13.77 10.03
C GLY A 76 -9.17 -12.51 10.16
N ARG A 77 -9.86 -12.17 9.07
CA ARG A 77 -10.67 -10.95 8.92
C ARG A 77 -12.14 -11.37 8.81
N ILE A 78 -12.92 -11.12 9.86
CA ILE A 78 -14.30 -11.63 9.99
C ILE A 78 -15.21 -10.49 10.43
N ARG A 79 -16.40 -10.40 9.82
CA ARG A 79 -17.46 -9.49 10.28
C ARG A 79 -18.28 -10.15 11.38
N ILE A 80 -18.48 -9.46 12.51
CA ILE A 80 -19.25 -9.94 13.66
C ILE A 80 -20.01 -8.79 14.34
N SER A 81 -21.21 -9.06 14.89
CA SER A 81 -22.03 -8.03 15.55
C SER A 81 -21.66 -7.80 17.03
N GLY A 82 -21.03 -8.77 17.66
CA GLY A 82 -20.74 -8.73 19.09
C GLY A 82 -22.00 -8.78 19.96
N GLN A 83 -21.83 -8.49 21.25
CA GLN A 83 -22.87 -8.49 22.28
C GLN A 83 -22.71 -7.27 23.19
N VAL A 84 -23.81 -6.63 23.61
CA VAL A 84 -23.71 -5.57 24.62
C VAL A 84 -23.35 -6.20 25.96
N ILE A 85 -22.24 -5.77 26.57
CA ILE A 85 -21.72 -6.31 27.84
C ILE A 85 -21.81 -5.31 29.00
N TRP A 86 -22.03 -4.03 28.70
CA TRP A 86 -22.27 -2.96 29.65
C TRP A 86 -22.98 -1.80 28.96
N ALA A 87 -23.86 -1.10 29.67
CA ALA A 87 -24.50 0.12 29.20
C ALA A 87 -24.81 1.05 30.37
N ALA A 88 -24.47 2.33 30.23
CA ALA A 88 -24.85 3.36 31.19
C ALA A 88 -26.34 3.69 31.07
N ARG A 89 -26.83 4.55 31.98
CA ARG A 89 -28.17 5.13 31.83
C ARG A 89 -28.22 6.10 30.66
N LEU A 90 -29.32 6.07 29.90
CA LEU A 90 -29.61 7.00 28.82
C LEU A 90 -29.57 8.45 29.34
N ARG A 91 -28.84 9.32 28.64
CA ARG A 91 -28.77 10.76 28.95
C ARG A 91 -29.65 11.54 27.99
N GLU A 92 -30.59 12.32 28.54
CA GLU A 92 -31.48 13.18 27.77
C GLU A 92 -31.01 14.64 27.86
N ARG A 93 -30.89 15.32 26.71
CA ARG A 93 -30.62 16.75 26.62
C ARG A 93 -31.79 17.47 25.96
N ARG A 94 -32.34 18.45 26.66
CA ARG A 94 -33.46 19.28 26.18
C ARG A 94 -32.95 20.55 25.51
N GLU A 95 -33.25 20.72 24.23
CA GLU A 95 -32.99 21.96 23.48
C GLU A 95 -34.29 22.69 23.20
N THR A 96 -34.42 23.92 23.69
CA THR A 96 -35.58 24.76 23.36
C THR A 96 -35.18 25.84 22.37
N VAL A 97 -35.79 25.83 21.18
CA VAL A 97 -35.72 26.92 20.21
C VAL A 97 -37.00 27.74 20.27
N ARG A 98 -36.88 29.06 20.44
CA ARG A 98 -38.00 30.00 20.26
C ARG A 98 -37.92 30.59 18.86
N SER A 99 -38.95 30.40 18.05
CA SER A 99 -39.08 31.00 16.73
C SER A 99 -40.32 31.90 16.66
N GLY A 100 -40.13 33.11 16.13
CA GLY A 100 -41.19 34.10 15.93
C GLY A 100 -41.45 34.99 17.15
N GLY A 101 -41.33 36.30 16.96
CA GLY A 101 -41.64 37.33 17.96
C GLY A 101 -41.90 38.67 17.30
N GLY A 102 -42.91 38.71 16.42
CA GLY A 102 -43.46 39.97 15.90
C GLY A 102 -44.37 40.64 16.94
N LYS A 103 -44.56 41.96 16.80
CA LYS A 103 -45.18 42.88 17.78
C LYS A 103 -46.64 42.57 18.19
N SER A 104 -47.24 41.45 17.75
CA SER A 104 -48.62 41.06 18.07
C SER A 104 -48.91 39.55 18.10
N GLY A 105 -47.92 38.65 18.19
CA GLY A 105 -48.19 37.20 18.15
C GLY A 105 -47.21 36.39 19.00
N GLY A 106 -47.74 35.58 19.92
CA GLY A 106 -46.96 34.74 20.83
C GLY A 106 -46.03 33.78 20.08
N GLY A 107 -44.75 33.78 20.47
CA GLY A 107 -43.73 32.96 19.82
C GLY A 107 -43.91 31.46 20.06
N THR A 108 -43.64 30.66 19.03
CA THR A 108 -43.69 29.20 19.12
C THR A 108 -42.44 28.69 19.83
N ARG A 109 -42.64 27.89 20.89
CA ARG A 109 -41.57 27.24 21.65
C ARG A 109 -41.46 25.79 21.17
N THR A 110 -40.47 25.49 20.34
CA THR A 110 -40.16 24.11 19.94
C THR A 110 -39.14 23.53 20.91
N THR A 111 -39.51 22.47 21.63
CA THR A 111 -38.58 21.69 22.46
C THR A 111 -38.17 20.44 21.68
N ALA A 112 -36.88 20.28 21.40
CA ALA A 112 -36.29 19.05 20.91
C ALA A 112 -35.62 18.30 22.06
N TYR A 113 -35.68 16.98 22.02
CA TYR A 113 -34.94 16.09 22.92
C TYR A 113 -33.84 15.43 22.11
N ARG A 114 -32.65 15.28 22.70
CA ARG A 114 -31.52 14.54 22.13
C ARG A 114 -31.06 13.51 23.14
N TYR A 115 -30.70 12.34 22.65
CA TYR A 115 -30.31 11.23 23.51
C TYR A 115 -28.87 10.79 23.23
N THR A 116 -28.11 10.55 24.29
CA THR A 116 -26.79 9.93 24.22
C THR A 116 -26.70 8.71 25.12
N LEU A 117 -25.87 7.74 24.71
CA LEU A 117 -25.64 6.52 25.46
C LEU A 117 -24.17 6.12 25.43
N SER A 118 -23.62 5.83 26.61
CA SER A 118 -22.32 5.15 26.74
C SER A 118 -22.56 3.66 26.95
N PHE A 119 -21.86 2.81 26.20
CA PHE A 119 -22.05 1.35 26.24
C PHE A 119 -20.81 0.61 25.73
N ALA A 120 -20.73 -0.68 26.01
CA ALA A 120 -19.65 -1.56 25.59
C ALA A 120 -20.17 -2.78 24.82
N VAL A 121 -19.49 -3.12 23.72
CA VAL A 121 -19.80 -4.28 22.87
C VAL A 121 -18.63 -5.27 22.93
N GLY A 122 -18.86 -6.45 23.49
CA GLY A 122 -17.93 -7.59 23.46
C GLY A 122 -17.91 -8.25 22.08
N LEU A 123 -16.72 -8.55 21.57
CA LEU A 123 -16.52 -8.98 20.18
C LEU A 123 -16.11 -10.45 20.08
N CYS A 124 -14.96 -10.80 20.63
CA CYS A 124 -14.38 -12.13 20.54
C CYS A 124 -13.35 -12.40 21.64
N GLU A 125 -13.02 -13.67 21.84
CA GLU A 125 -11.96 -14.11 22.74
C GLU A 125 -10.58 -13.62 22.26
N GLY A 126 -9.75 -13.18 23.19
CA GLY A 126 -8.32 -12.95 23.04
C GLY A 126 -7.90 -11.72 22.21
N PRO A 127 -6.58 -11.52 22.06
CA PRO A 127 -6.03 -10.36 21.39
C PRO A 127 -6.45 -10.23 19.92
N VAL A 128 -7.01 -9.07 19.55
CA VAL A 128 -7.27 -8.67 18.16
C VAL A 128 -6.22 -7.68 17.67
N ALA A 129 -5.97 -7.66 16.36
CA ALA A 129 -5.04 -6.71 15.76
C ALA A 129 -5.69 -5.33 15.60
N ARG A 130 -6.92 -5.27 15.06
CA ARG A 130 -7.69 -4.04 14.86
C ARG A 130 -9.15 -4.30 14.50
N ILE A 131 -9.94 -3.22 14.48
CA ILE A 131 -11.23 -3.13 13.80
C ILE A 131 -11.00 -2.40 12.47
N GLU A 132 -11.32 -3.05 11.36
CA GLU A 132 -11.11 -2.48 10.01
C GLU A 132 -12.28 -1.58 9.60
N ARG A 133 -13.51 -2.06 9.80
CA ARG A 133 -14.74 -1.38 9.36
C ARG A 133 -15.85 -1.62 10.36
N ALA A 134 -16.76 -0.66 10.47
CA ALA A 134 -17.97 -0.80 11.26
C ALA A 134 -19.21 -0.48 10.43
N TRP A 135 -20.33 -1.03 10.87
CA TRP A 135 -21.65 -0.75 10.32
C TRP A 135 -22.65 -0.58 11.44
N ALA A 136 -23.56 0.38 11.29
CA ALA A 136 -24.71 0.61 12.15
C ALA A 136 -25.99 0.41 11.33
N ASN A 137 -26.88 -0.47 11.80
CA ASN A 137 -28.12 -0.84 11.10
C ASN A 137 -27.88 -1.26 9.63
N GLY A 138 -26.75 -1.92 9.39
CA GLY A 138 -26.33 -2.38 8.05
C GLY A 138 -25.66 -1.34 7.15
N GLN A 139 -25.67 -0.05 7.52
CA GLN A 139 -25.02 1.02 6.77
C GLN A 139 -23.58 1.25 7.25
N PRO A 140 -22.65 1.68 6.38
CA PRO A 140 -21.29 2.05 6.79
C PRO A 140 -21.32 3.06 7.95
N PHE A 141 -20.52 2.80 8.97
CA PHE A 141 -20.43 3.62 10.17
C PHE A 141 -18.95 3.92 10.43
N ASP A 142 -18.57 5.19 10.35
CA ASP A 142 -17.19 5.60 10.59
C ASP A 142 -16.94 5.74 12.08
N LEU A 143 -16.01 4.94 12.60
CA LEU A 143 -15.61 5.02 14.00
C LEU A 143 -14.85 6.32 14.30
N ALA A 144 -14.28 7.00 13.31
CA ALA A 144 -13.61 8.28 13.49
C ALA A 144 -14.55 9.42 13.92
N ASP A 145 -15.84 9.31 13.59
CA ASP A 145 -16.86 10.32 13.90
C ASP A 145 -17.39 10.22 15.34
N VAL A 146 -16.99 9.17 16.08
CA VAL A 146 -17.52 8.87 17.41
C VAL A 146 -16.43 8.58 18.42
N ALA A 147 -16.66 8.97 19.67
CA ALA A 147 -15.76 8.65 20.77
C ALA A 147 -15.85 7.16 21.09
N HIS A 148 -14.80 6.41 20.75
CA HIS A 148 -14.72 4.99 21.01
C HIS A 148 -13.33 4.58 21.51
N ARG A 149 -13.26 3.43 22.19
CA ARG A 149 -12.02 2.81 22.66
C ARG A 149 -12.06 1.30 22.43
N LEU A 150 -11.09 0.80 21.67
CA LEU A 150 -10.86 -0.63 21.50
C LEU A 150 -10.00 -1.14 22.67
N HIS A 151 -10.53 -2.11 23.39
CA HIS A 151 -9.76 -2.96 24.29
C HIS A 151 -9.44 -4.25 23.55
N PRO A 152 -8.16 -4.54 23.28
CA PRO A 152 -7.79 -5.57 22.31
C PRO A 152 -8.05 -7.00 22.78
N GLY A 153 -8.42 -7.25 24.04
CA GLY A 153 -8.64 -8.59 24.57
C GLY A 153 -7.39 -9.26 25.12
N THR A 154 -6.44 -8.47 25.63
CA THR A 154 -5.24 -8.99 26.29
C THR A 154 -5.54 -9.37 27.73
N GLU A 155 -4.79 -10.32 28.29
CA GLU A 155 -4.89 -10.69 29.72
C GLU A 155 -4.45 -9.55 30.66
N GLY A 156 -3.65 -8.60 30.16
CA GLY A 156 -3.11 -7.49 30.95
C GLY A 156 -3.94 -6.21 30.92
N GLN A 157 -5.07 -6.18 30.22
CA GLN A 157 -5.85 -4.94 30.07
C GLN A 157 -6.52 -4.52 31.39
N THR A 158 -6.69 -3.21 31.56
CA THR A 158 -7.32 -2.57 32.72
C THR A 158 -8.79 -2.25 32.44
N PRO A 159 -9.60 -1.94 33.46
CA PRO A 159 -10.96 -1.42 33.26
C PRO A 159 -10.99 -0.20 32.33
N ASP A 160 -12.06 -0.05 31.56
CA ASP A 160 -12.27 1.15 30.74
C ASP A 160 -12.54 2.37 31.63
N PRO A 161 -11.92 3.54 31.36
CA PRO A 161 -12.11 4.73 32.18
C PRO A 161 -13.57 5.21 32.32
N VAL A 162 -14.42 5.05 31.29
CA VAL A 162 -15.83 5.46 31.37
C VAL A 162 -16.64 4.49 32.19
N ILE A 163 -16.39 3.18 32.04
CA ILE A 163 -17.02 2.16 32.88
C ILE A 163 -16.61 2.37 34.34
N GLU A 164 -15.33 2.62 34.59
CA GLU A 164 -14.80 2.92 35.93
C GLU A 164 -15.38 4.20 36.54
N ALA A 165 -15.53 5.27 35.75
CA ALA A 165 -16.13 6.50 36.23
C ALA A 165 -17.61 6.34 36.61
N VAL A 166 -18.33 5.42 35.97
CA VAL A 166 -19.77 5.19 36.23
C VAL A 166 -19.99 4.18 37.35
N GLU A 167 -19.28 3.05 37.33
CA GLU A 167 -19.48 1.95 38.27
C GLU A 167 -18.60 2.07 39.53
N GLY A 168 -17.50 2.82 39.45
CA GLY A 168 -16.47 2.93 40.48
C GLY A 168 -15.33 1.91 40.32
N ALA A 169 -14.14 2.26 40.83
CA ALA A 169 -12.91 1.48 40.69
C ALA A 169 -13.02 0.02 41.20
N ASP A 170 -13.81 -0.21 42.24
CA ASP A 170 -13.98 -1.54 42.85
C ASP A 170 -14.98 -2.43 42.10
N HIS A 171 -15.77 -1.88 41.17
CA HIS A 171 -16.85 -2.57 40.48
C HIS A 171 -16.67 -2.66 38.97
N ALA A 172 -15.74 -1.89 38.39
CA ALA A 172 -15.51 -1.86 36.96
C ALA A 172 -14.76 -3.11 36.47
N PRO A 173 -15.37 -3.94 35.61
CA PRO A 173 -14.70 -5.11 35.07
C PRO A 173 -13.62 -4.72 34.06
N ALA A 174 -12.48 -5.42 34.10
CA ALA A 174 -11.42 -5.29 33.11
C ALA A 174 -11.66 -6.12 31.83
N TYR A 175 -12.63 -7.05 31.85
CA TYR A 175 -12.95 -7.98 30.76
C TYR A 175 -11.70 -8.66 30.15
N ARG A 176 -10.74 -9.08 30.98
CA ARG A 176 -9.49 -9.70 30.52
C ARG A 176 -9.75 -10.90 29.62
N GLY A 177 -8.98 -11.00 28.53
CA GLY A 177 -9.17 -12.05 27.53
C GLY A 177 -10.40 -11.88 26.62
N LEU A 178 -11.16 -10.78 26.73
CA LEU A 178 -12.25 -10.42 25.82
C LEU A 178 -11.89 -9.13 25.08
N ALA A 179 -11.87 -9.18 23.75
CA ALA A 179 -11.81 -7.97 22.94
C ALA A 179 -13.16 -7.28 22.95
N TYR A 180 -13.20 -5.99 23.28
CA TYR A 180 -14.44 -5.22 23.36
C TYR A 180 -14.23 -3.76 22.94
N LEU A 181 -15.30 -3.14 22.47
CA LEU A 181 -15.34 -1.74 22.04
C LEU A 181 -16.24 -0.95 22.97
N VAL A 182 -15.74 0.14 23.55
CA VAL A 182 -16.54 1.08 24.35
C VAL A 182 -16.88 2.29 23.50
N PHE A 183 -18.14 2.69 23.50
CA PHE A 183 -18.62 3.95 22.95
C PHE A 183 -18.94 4.90 24.09
N GLU A 184 -18.49 6.15 23.99
CA GLU A 184 -18.72 7.20 24.98
C GLU A 184 -19.69 8.24 24.41
N ASP A 185 -20.80 8.42 25.11
CA ASP A 185 -21.86 9.39 24.80
C ASP A 185 -22.28 9.39 23.31
N LEU A 186 -22.47 8.21 22.72
CA LEU A 186 -22.91 8.07 21.32
C LEU A 186 -24.26 8.77 21.12
N PRO A 187 -24.37 9.76 20.21
CA PRO A 187 -25.65 10.37 19.84
C PRO A 187 -26.57 9.36 19.16
N LEU A 188 -27.83 9.32 19.59
CA LEU A 188 -28.84 8.39 19.06
C LEU A 188 -29.81 9.03 18.05
N ASP A 189 -29.70 10.33 17.83
CA ASP A 189 -30.60 11.11 16.96
C ASP A 189 -30.66 10.50 15.54
N ASP A 190 -29.51 10.07 15.00
CA ASP A 190 -29.39 9.47 13.66
C ASP A 190 -29.85 7.99 13.61
N PHE A 191 -30.12 7.39 14.77
CA PHE A 191 -30.55 6.00 14.93
C PHE A 191 -32.00 5.88 15.42
N GLY A 192 -32.77 6.96 15.34
CA GLY A 192 -34.18 6.99 15.76
C GLY A 192 -34.34 6.85 17.27
N ASP A 193 -33.40 7.41 18.04
CA ASP A 193 -33.38 7.41 19.52
C ASP A 193 -33.29 6.00 20.15
N VAL A 194 -32.78 5.04 19.38
CA VAL A 194 -32.57 3.64 19.82
C VAL A 194 -31.10 3.27 19.60
N LEU A 195 -30.57 2.38 20.44
CA LEU A 195 -29.24 1.82 20.24
C LEU A 195 -29.18 1.08 18.88
N PRO A 196 -28.27 1.47 17.96
CA PRO A 196 -28.17 0.81 16.66
C PRO A 196 -27.62 -0.61 16.78
N GLN A 197 -28.00 -1.46 15.82
CA GLN A 197 -27.34 -2.76 15.63
C GLN A 197 -25.99 -2.55 14.97
N LEU A 198 -24.94 -2.81 15.72
CA LEU A 198 -23.57 -2.64 15.30
C LEU A 198 -22.99 -3.96 14.80
N SER A 199 -22.11 -3.86 13.81
CA SER A 199 -21.26 -4.96 13.39
C SER A 199 -19.91 -4.43 12.94
N PHE A 200 -18.89 -5.27 13.10
CA PHE A 200 -17.50 -4.89 13.00
C PHE A 200 -16.73 -5.93 12.20
N GLU A 201 -15.89 -5.47 11.28
CA GLU A 201 -14.87 -6.30 10.66
C GLU A 201 -13.65 -6.33 11.57
N VAL A 202 -13.49 -7.45 12.27
CA VAL A 202 -12.42 -7.67 13.24
C VAL A 202 -11.30 -8.43 12.56
N VAL A 203 -10.07 -7.94 12.70
CA VAL A 203 -8.86 -8.62 12.23
C VAL A 203 -8.15 -9.23 13.43
N ARG A 204 -7.97 -10.54 13.40
CA ARG A 204 -7.27 -11.30 14.44
C ARG A 204 -6.31 -12.31 13.83
N GLY A 205 -5.03 -12.20 14.21
CA GLY A 205 -4.04 -13.24 13.91
C GLY A 205 -4.36 -14.55 14.66
N PRO A 206 -3.96 -15.72 14.14
CA PRO A 206 -4.14 -16.96 14.89
C PRO A 206 -3.31 -16.92 16.19
N ALA A 207 -3.77 -17.60 17.24
CA ALA A 207 -2.97 -17.81 18.44
C ALA A 207 -1.65 -18.50 18.05
N ALA A 208 -0.51 -18.02 18.54
CA ALA A 208 0.78 -18.66 18.32
C ALA A 208 1.56 -18.76 19.62
N ASP A 209 2.18 -19.92 19.79
CA ASP A 209 3.17 -20.20 20.83
C ASP A 209 4.61 -19.83 20.38
N GLY A 210 4.77 -19.09 19.28
CA GLY A 210 6.06 -18.78 18.66
C GLY A 210 6.07 -17.54 17.75
N GLU A 211 7.25 -17.21 17.22
CA GLU A 211 7.42 -16.06 16.32
C GLU A 211 6.64 -16.23 15.00
N ARG A 212 6.07 -15.14 14.49
CA ARG A 212 5.34 -15.09 13.22
C ARG A 212 5.93 -14.02 12.32
N LEU A 213 5.66 -14.07 11.01
CA LEU A 213 6.15 -13.05 10.07
C LEU A 213 5.79 -11.63 10.55
N GLU A 214 4.57 -11.44 11.03
CA GLU A 214 4.03 -10.19 11.56
C GLU A 214 4.85 -9.63 12.73
N THR A 215 5.43 -10.51 13.56
CA THR A 215 6.25 -10.16 14.73
C THR A 215 7.76 -10.29 14.48
N MET A 216 8.17 -10.84 13.34
CA MET A 216 9.59 -10.96 12.96
C MET A 216 10.02 -9.86 11.99
N ALA A 217 9.12 -9.41 11.11
CA ALA A 217 9.43 -8.43 10.08
C ALA A 217 9.93 -7.11 10.69
N ARG A 218 11.11 -6.67 10.24
CA ARG A 218 11.72 -5.37 10.60
C ARG A 218 11.70 -4.37 9.45
N GLY A 219 11.57 -4.86 8.23
CA GLY A 219 11.46 -4.01 7.07
C GLY A 219 10.72 -4.65 5.92
N VAL A 220 10.16 -3.80 5.06
CA VAL A 220 9.39 -4.20 3.89
C VAL A 220 9.83 -3.45 2.65
N CYS A 221 9.60 -4.06 1.49
CA CYS A 221 9.75 -3.41 0.19
C CYS A 221 8.36 -3.01 -0.30
N LEU A 222 8.10 -1.72 -0.50
CA LEU A 222 6.80 -1.22 -0.92
C LEU A 222 6.68 -1.31 -2.44
N ILE A 223 5.98 -2.35 -2.90
CA ILE A 223 5.76 -2.70 -4.32
C ILE A 223 4.28 -2.47 -4.69
N PRO A 224 3.92 -2.32 -5.99
CA PRO A 224 4.69 -2.66 -7.20
C PRO A 224 5.79 -1.67 -7.61
N GLY A 225 5.79 -0.44 -7.09
CA GLY A 225 6.71 0.62 -7.53
C GLY A 225 6.41 1.18 -8.93
N SER A 226 5.24 0.86 -9.46
CA SER A 226 4.65 1.35 -10.70
C SER A 226 3.16 1.67 -10.46
N GLY A 227 2.57 2.52 -11.30
CA GLY A 227 1.28 3.15 -11.11
C GLY A 227 1.47 4.65 -10.95
N GLU A 228 0.92 5.44 -11.88
CA GLU A 228 1.20 6.87 -12.03
C GLU A 228 0.97 7.69 -10.75
N PHE A 229 -0.03 7.31 -9.95
CA PHE A 229 -0.39 7.97 -8.68
C PHE A 229 -0.46 7.02 -7.49
N ALA A 230 0.09 5.79 -7.62
CA ALA A 230 -0.01 4.76 -6.59
C ALA A 230 0.64 5.18 -5.25
N CYS A 231 1.67 6.03 -5.31
CA CYS A 231 2.37 6.54 -4.13
C CYS A 231 1.77 7.86 -3.58
N ALA A 232 0.76 8.43 -4.23
CA ALA A 232 0.23 9.73 -3.81
C ALA A 232 -0.59 9.54 -2.53
N THR A 233 -0.37 10.42 -1.55
CA THR A 233 -1.16 10.47 -0.31
C THR A 233 -2.44 11.28 -0.49
N THR A 234 -2.53 12.04 -1.58
CA THR A 234 -3.73 12.77 -1.98
C THR A 234 -4.61 11.89 -2.88
N PRO A 235 -5.94 11.85 -2.66
CA PRO A 235 -6.90 11.31 -3.62
C PRO A 235 -6.74 11.94 -5.01
N VAL A 236 -6.47 11.12 -6.03
CA VAL A 236 -6.38 11.54 -7.43
C VAL A 236 -7.53 10.94 -8.20
N ARG A 237 -8.22 11.78 -8.98
CA ARG A 237 -9.28 11.35 -9.90
C ARG A 237 -8.89 11.68 -11.33
N ARG A 238 -9.29 10.81 -12.25
CA ARG A 238 -9.17 10.95 -13.70
C ARG A 238 -10.50 11.38 -14.28
N VAL A 239 -10.47 12.40 -15.14
CA VAL A 239 -11.62 12.80 -15.94
C VAL A 239 -11.78 11.81 -17.09
N ILE A 240 -12.94 11.13 -17.17
CA ILE A 240 -13.24 10.15 -18.23
C ILE A 240 -14.23 10.70 -19.26
N ALA A 241 -15.11 11.62 -18.84
CA ALA A 241 -15.99 12.39 -19.71
C ALA A 241 -16.42 13.69 -19.02
N ALA A 242 -17.14 14.56 -19.71
CA ALA A 242 -17.66 15.79 -19.11
C ALA A 242 -18.54 15.46 -17.87
N GLY A 243 -18.11 15.92 -16.69
CA GLY A 243 -18.78 15.65 -15.43
C GLY A 243 -18.63 14.21 -14.90
N GLN A 244 -17.81 13.37 -15.52
CA GLN A 244 -17.57 12.00 -15.09
C GLN A 244 -16.09 11.81 -14.72
N GLU A 245 -15.87 11.33 -13.50
CA GLU A 245 -14.54 11.06 -12.96
C GLU A 245 -14.46 9.65 -12.39
N THR A 246 -13.25 9.09 -12.37
CA THR A 246 -12.94 7.81 -11.73
C THR A 246 -11.68 7.94 -10.88
N SER A 247 -11.59 7.17 -9.79
CA SER A 247 -10.44 7.21 -8.89
C SER A 247 -9.22 6.53 -9.51
N GLU A 248 -8.04 7.14 -9.33
CA GLU A 248 -6.75 6.53 -9.73
C GLU A 248 -6.05 5.84 -8.55
N ASN A 249 -6.35 6.23 -7.30
CA ASN A 249 -5.69 5.69 -6.11
C ASN A 249 -6.59 5.63 -4.87
N VAL A 250 -7.90 5.50 -5.04
CA VAL A 250 -8.90 5.46 -3.95
C VAL A 250 -9.83 4.27 -4.20
N HIS A 251 -9.40 3.11 -3.72
CA HIS A 251 -10.06 1.82 -3.96
C HIS A 251 -10.25 1.01 -2.66
N ALA A 252 -9.38 1.20 -1.67
CA ALA A 252 -9.49 0.52 -0.38
C ALA A 252 -10.48 1.20 0.56
N ASP A 253 -10.57 2.52 0.47
CA ASP A 253 -11.38 3.40 1.30
C ASP A 253 -12.00 4.49 0.39
N PRO A 254 -13.25 4.95 0.59
CA PRO A 254 -13.92 5.90 -0.30
C PRO A 254 -13.24 7.27 -0.44
N ASP A 255 -12.54 7.74 0.59
CA ASP A 255 -12.04 9.11 0.69
C ASP A 255 -10.52 9.19 0.92
N ARG A 256 -9.88 8.06 1.18
CA ARG A 256 -8.45 8.00 1.48
C ARG A 256 -7.65 7.38 0.33
N ALA A 257 -6.47 7.96 0.07
CA ALA A 257 -5.54 7.38 -0.88
C ALA A 257 -5.04 6.00 -0.39
N ASN A 258 -4.93 5.05 -1.31
CA ASN A 258 -4.60 3.65 -1.03
C ASN A 258 -3.29 3.48 -0.24
N ILE A 259 -2.29 4.33 -0.47
CA ILE A 259 -1.02 4.25 0.26
C ILE A 259 -1.20 4.53 1.75
N LEU A 260 -2.07 5.48 2.12
CA LEU A 260 -2.31 5.80 3.54
C LEU A 260 -2.99 4.63 4.24
N VAL A 261 -4.00 4.04 3.60
CA VAL A 261 -4.70 2.84 4.11
C VAL A 261 -3.72 1.68 4.27
N SER A 262 -2.86 1.45 3.26
CA SER A 262 -1.87 0.36 3.27
C SER A 262 -0.81 0.55 4.37
N LEU A 263 -0.37 1.78 4.62
CA LEU A 263 0.63 2.08 5.65
C LEU A 263 0.06 2.01 7.06
N ASP A 264 -1.18 2.45 7.28
CA ASP A 264 -1.88 2.24 8.56
C ASP A 264 -2.00 0.74 8.85
N GLN A 265 -2.41 -0.03 7.85
CA GLN A 265 -2.52 -1.47 7.96
C GLN A 265 -1.15 -2.11 8.27
N LEU A 266 -0.09 -1.68 7.58
CA LEU A 266 1.27 -2.17 7.83
C LEU A 266 1.69 -1.96 9.30
N GLN A 267 1.44 -0.77 9.86
CA GLN A 267 1.84 -0.47 11.23
C GLN A 267 1.00 -1.23 12.25
N ALA A 268 -0.28 -1.49 11.96
CA ALA A 268 -1.15 -2.29 12.81
C ALA A 268 -0.78 -3.79 12.77
N ASP A 269 -0.58 -4.33 11.57
CA ASP A 269 -0.34 -5.77 11.36
C ASP A 269 1.11 -6.18 11.64
N MET A 270 2.06 -5.29 11.41
CA MET A 270 3.50 -5.55 11.57
C MET A 270 4.16 -4.47 12.42
N PRO A 271 3.84 -4.36 13.72
CA PRO A 271 4.24 -3.25 14.59
C PRO A 271 5.75 -3.15 14.81
N ARG A 272 6.50 -4.17 14.40
CA ARG A 272 7.95 -4.28 14.50
C ARG A 272 8.69 -3.82 13.24
N VAL A 273 7.97 -3.47 12.18
CA VAL A 273 8.51 -2.89 10.95
C VAL A 273 8.92 -1.45 11.23
N GLU A 274 10.22 -1.21 11.10
CA GLU A 274 10.84 0.10 11.29
C GLU A 274 11.43 0.66 9.99
N THR A 275 11.53 -0.16 8.94
CA THR A 275 12.20 0.21 7.68
C THR A 275 11.33 -0.07 6.46
N VAL A 276 11.19 0.91 5.56
CA VAL A 276 10.47 0.75 4.29
C VAL A 276 11.37 1.13 3.12
N SER A 277 11.55 0.20 2.18
CA SER A 277 12.20 0.46 0.88
C SER A 277 11.12 0.83 -0.13
N LEU A 278 10.97 2.12 -0.43
CA LEU A 278 10.03 2.66 -1.41
C LEU A 278 10.56 2.42 -2.82
N VAL A 279 9.84 1.63 -3.62
CA VAL A 279 10.21 1.32 -5.00
C VAL A 279 9.61 2.36 -5.95
N SER A 280 10.39 2.84 -6.92
CA SER A 280 9.89 3.70 -8.00
C SER A 280 10.53 3.34 -9.34
N SER A 281 9.69 3.10 -10.35
CA SER A 281 10.11 2.43 -11.57
C SER A 281 10.14 3.34 -12.81
N TRP A 282 11.21 3.22 -13.60
CA TRP A 282 11.28 3.68 -15.00
C TRP A 282 11.43 2.48 -15.94
N PHE A 283 11.34 2.72 -17.25
CA PHE A 283 11.30 1.67 -18.26
C PHE A 283 12.53 1.72 -19.16
N GLY A 284 13.26 0.60 -19.22
CA GLY A 284 14.25 0.29 -20.23
C GLY A 284 13.59 -0.38 -21.43
N ASP A 285 14.11 -0.14 -22.63
CA ASP A 285 13.47 -0.59 -23.88
C ASP A 285 14.28 -1.60 -24.70
N ASP A 286 15.48 -1.96 -24.25
CA ASP A 286 16.39 -2.86 -24.98
C ASP A 286 17.37 -3.57 -24.02
N LEU A 287 17.70 -4.84 -24.27
CA LEU A 287 18.70 -5.60 -23.51
C LEU A 287 20.15 -5.28 -23.90
N ARG A 288 20.36 -4.59 -25.03
CA ARG A 288 21.69 -4.22 -25.52
C ARG A 288 22.11 -2.91 -24.86
N CYS A 289 23.08 -2.98 -23.96
CA CYS A 289 23.43 -1.83 -23.11
C CYS A 289 23.88 -0.60 -23.90
N GLY A 290 24.50 -0.80 -25.07
CA GLY A 290 24.95 0.30 -25.93
C GLY A 290 23.85 1.14 -26.58
N VAL A 291 22.59 0.66 -26.59
CA VAL A 291 21.46 1.36 -27.25
C VAL A 291 20.20 1.46 -26.37
N CYS A 292 20.16 0.74 -25.24
CA CYS A 292 19.07 0.80 -24.26
C CYS A 292 18.85 2.22 -23.78
N THR A 293 17.60 2.69 -23.85
CA THR A 293 17.18 3.95 -23.26
C THR A 293 16.26 3.72 -22.08
N ILE A 294 16.38 4.57 -21.05
CA ILE A 294 15.65 4.47 -19.80
C ILE A 294 14.82 5.73 -19.61
N ARG A 295 13.49 5.59 -19.64
CA ARG A 295 12.55 6.72 -19.64
C ARG A 295 11.38 6.51 -18.67
N PRO A 296 10.79 7.58 -18.13
CA PRO A 296 9.52 7.48 -17.43
C PRO A 296 8.42 7.08 -18.41
N GLY A 297 7.48 6.26 -17.94
CA GLY A 297 6.37 5.73 -18.73
C GLY A 297 4.99 6.10 -18.20
N VAL A 298 4.00 6.12 -19.08
CA VAL A 298 2.58 6.36 -18.78
C VAL A 298 1.73 5.22 -19.30
N GLU A 299 0.62 4.94 -18.63
CA GLU A 299 -0.32 3.86 -18.99
C GLU A 299 -1.08 4.18 -20.28
N ILE A 300 -1.50 5.44 -20.43
CA ILE A 300 -2.24 5.92 -21.60
C ILE A 300 -1.71 7.30 -22.02
N ALA A 301 -1.75 7.56 -23.33
CA ALA A 301 -1.21 8.78 -23.94
C ALA A 301 -1.94 10.05 -23.46
N ALA A 302 -3.26 9.97 -23.31
CA ALA A 302 -4.10 11.07 -22.85
C ALA A 302 -4.81 10.70 -21.56
N LYS A 303 -4.46 11.39 -20.47
CA LYS A 303 -5.10 11.25 -19.16
C LYS A 303 -5.11 12.63 -18.51
N GLU A 304 -6.30 13.16 -18.24
CA GLU A 304 -6.48 14.36 -17.41
C GLU A 304 -6.78 13.92 -15.98
N THR A 305 -6.03 14.45 -15.02
CA THR A 305 -6.15 14.10 -13.61
C THR A 305 -6.20 15.34 -12.72
N ARG A 306 -6.84 15.21 -11.56
CA ARG A 306 -6.99 16.25 -10.55
C ARG A 306 -6.87 15.65 -9.14
N PRO A 307 -6.37 16.40 -8.14
CA PRO A 307 -5.72 17.71 -8.30
C PRO A 307 -4.29 17.61 -8.86
N LEU A 308 -3.70 16.41 -8.85
CA LEU A 308 -2.34 16.18 -9.33
C LEU A 308 -2.30 15.95 -10.83
N VAL A 309 -1.31 16.55 -11.50
CA VAL A 309 -0.99 16.32 -12.91
C VAL A 309 0.29 15.50 -12.98
N TRP A 310 0.27 14.40 -13.73
CA TRP A 310 1.42 13.51 -13.83
C TRP A 310 2.62 14.21 -14.48
N ARG A 311 3.77 14.11 -13.80
CA ARG A 311 5.10 14.45 -14.33
C ARG A 311 6.13 13.54 -13.66
N ALA A 312 7.14 13.12 -14.40
CA ALA A 312 8.28 12.38 -13.86
C ALA A 312 9.56 12.67 -14.63
N GLY A 313 10.70 12.79 -13.96
CA GLY A 313 12.00 12.88 -14.65
C GLY A 313 12.19 14.16 -15.48
N GLY A 314 11.47 15.23 -15.14
CA GLY A 314 11.40 16.45 -15.95
C GLY A 314 10.51 16.33 -17.20
N VAL A 315 9.71 15.26 -17.30
CA VAL A 315 8.85 14.96 -18.46
C VAL A 315 7.39 15.14 -18.09
N GLU A 316 6.64 15.76 -19.00
CA GLU A 316 5.17 15.80 -18.99
C GLU A 316 4.62 14.62 -19.79
N ARG A 317 3.35 14.26 -19.57
CA ARG A 317 2.71 13.11 -20.23
C ARG A 317 2.96 13.05 -21.74
N ALA A 318 2.90 14.18 -22.44
CA ALA A 318 3.10 14.25 -23.89
C ALA A 318 4.51 13.82 -24.34
N GLY A 319 5.53 13.96 -23.50
CA GLY A 319 6.90 13.51 -23.76
C GLY A 319 7.24 12.15 -23.16
N ALA A 320 6.30 11.53 -22.44
CA ALA A 320 6.51 10.25 -21.78
C ALA A 320 6.36 9.08 -22.75
N ARG A 321 7.01 7.97 -22.44
CA ARG A 321 6.78 6.72 -23.16
C ARG A 321 5.41 6.17 -22.78
N VAL A 322 4.55 5.85 -23.74
CA VAL A 322 3.39 5.00 -23.45
C VAL A 322 3.91 3.58 -23.29
N VAL A 323 3.66 2.95 -22.13
CA VAL A 323 4.09 1.57 -21.91
C VAL A 323 3.42 0.65 -22.92
N SER A 324 4.08 -0.46 -23.26
CA SER A 324 3.48 -1.44 -24.17
C SER A 324 2.14 -1.95 -23.65
N GLN A 325 1.37 -2.53 -24.57
CA GLN A 325 0.05 -3.05 -24.27
C GLN A 325 -0.02 -4.56 -24.47
N ILE A 326 -0.92 -5.18 -23.72
CA ILE A 326 -1.33 -6.56 -23.87
C ILE A 326 -2.86 -6.55 -23.98
N ASP A 327 -3.39 -7.07 -25.07
CA ASP A 327 -4.84 -7.13 -25.33
C ASP A 327 -5.56 -5.78 -25.14
N GLY A 328 -4.90 -4.68 -25.54
CA GLY A 328 -5.42 -3.31 -25.42
C GLY A 328 -5.31 -2.67 -24.03
N ALA A 329 -4.80 -3.40 -23.03
CA ALA A 329 -4.53 -2.89 -21.70
C ALA A 329 -3.03 -2.59 -21.50
N PRO A 330 -2.64 -1.60 -20.69
CA PRO A 330 -1.24 -1.36 -20.35
C PRO A 330 -0.58 -2.61 -19.74
N ALA A 331 0.58 -3.00 -20.25
CA ALA A 331 1.35 -4.14 -19.74
C ALA A 331 1.96 -3.86 -18.35
N PHE A 332 2.13 -2.59 -18.01
CA PHE A 332 2.65 -2.11 -16.73
C PHE A 332 1.79 -0.96 -16.20
N GLY A 333 1.82 -0.73 -14.88
CA GLY A 333 1.46 0.58 -14.34
C GLY A 333 2.52 1.61 -14.74
N GLY A 334 2.16 2.90 -14.81
CA GLY A 334 3.09 3.95 -15.24
C GLY A 334 4.20 4.23 -14.21
N THR A 335 5.16 5.08 -14.56
CA THR A 335 6.13 5.60 -13.58
C THR A 335 5.39 6.43 -12.54
N PRO A 336 5.60 6.21 -11.22
CA PRO A 336 5.00 7.07 -10.21
C PRO A 336 5.40 8.54 -10.41
N ALA A 337 4.44 9.45 -10.31
CA ALA A 337 4.69 10.88 -10.44
C ALA A 337 5.70 11.35 -9.39
N ASP A 338 6.57 12.31 -9.75
CA ASP A 338 7.62 12.82 -8.87
C ASP A 338 7.04 13.32 -7.53
N GLU A 339 5.92 14.05 -7.59
CA GLU A 339 5.22 14.56 -6.41
C GLU A 339 4.69 13.42 -5.52
N SER A 340 4.20 12.33 -6.11
CA SER A 340 3.70 11.18 -5.35
C SER A 340 4.82 10.49 -4.55
N ILE A 341 6.04 10.42 -5.10
CA ILE A 341 7.20 9.88 -4.39
C ILE A 341 7.60 10.79 -3.23
N VAL A 342 7.61 12.10 -3.43
CA VAL A 342 7.90 13.07 -2.37
C VAL A 342 6.86 12.99 -1.24
N GLN A 343 5.58 12.90 -1.59
CA GLN A 343 4.48 12.69 -0.63
C GLN A 343 4.67 11.41 0.19
N ALA A 344 4.93 10.28 -0.48
CA ALA A 344 5.13 8.99 0.19
C ALA A 344 6.33 9.00 1.16
N ILE A 345 7.47 9.56 0.75
CA ILE A 345 8.65 9.68 1.63
C ILE A 345 8.31 10.56 2.84
N GLY A 346 7.58 11.65 2.63
CA GLY A 346 7.14 12.54 3.70
C GLY A 346 6.26 11.83 4.73
N ASP A 347 5.25 11.08 4.26
CA ASP A 347 4.32 10.34 5.13
C ASP A 347 5.01 9.20 5.90
N LEU A 348 5.86 8.41 5.22
CA LEU A 348 6.65 7.37 5.87
C LEU A 348 7.52 7.92 7.01
N LYS A 349 8.16 9.08 6.80
CA LYS A 349 8.97 9.75 7.84
C LYS A 349 8.11 10.32 8.97
N ALA A 350 6.94 10.86 8.66
CA ALA A 350 6.00 11.35 9.67
C ALA A 350 5.52 10.23 10.61
N ARG A 351 5.44 9.00 10.09
CA ARG A 351 5.14 7.77 10.84
C ARG A 351 6.31 7.24 11.68
N GLY A 352 7.48 7.86 11.61
CA GLY A 352 8.70 7.42 12.31
C GLY A 352 9.43 6.24 11.66
N LEU A 353 9.11 5.91 10.41
CA LEU A 353 9.76 4.82 9.67
C LEU A 353 11.07 5.31 9.03
N ARG A 354 12.08 4.43 9.01
CA ARG A 354 13.29 4.59 8.21
C ARG A 354 12.97 4.34 6.75
N VAL A 355 13.32 5.27 5.87
CA VAL A 355 12.94 5.23 4.46
C VAL A 355 14.16 4.98 3.59
N GLY A 356 14.05 3.97 2.74
CA GLY A 356 14.94 3.77 1.60
C GLY A 356 14.25 4.16 0.32
N LEU A 357 14.97 4.80 -0.61
CA LEU A 357 14.48 4.94 -1.99
C LEU A 357 15.18 3.92 -2.90
N ASN A 358 14.37 3.14 -3.61
CA ASN A 358 14.78 2.07 -4.50
C ASN A 358 14.34 2.36 -5.95
N PRO A 359 15.17 3.06 -6.74
CA PRO A 359 14.96 3.19 -8.18
C PRO A 359 15.01 1.81 -8.83
N PHE A 360 13.93 1.44 -9.52
CA PHE A 360 13.77 0.14 -10.14
C PHE A 360 13.64 0.25 -11.66
N LEU A 361 14.26 -0.66 -12.40
CA LEU A 361 14.23 -0.66 -13.87
C LEU A 361 13.34 -1.81 -14.35
N LEU A 362 12.20 -1.48 -14.93
CA LEU A 362 11.36 -2.43 -15.66
C LEU A 362 11.82 -2.48 -17.11
N MET A 363 11.71 -3.64 -17.77
CA MET A 363 12.00 -3.75 -19.20
C MET A 363 10.70 -3.84 -19.99
N ASP A 364 10.43 -2.82 -20.78
CA ASP A 364 9.24 -2.70 -21.63
C ASP A 364 9.57 -3.08 -23.07
N VAL A 365 9.78 -4.38 -23.29
CA VAL A 365 10.01 -4.99 -24.61
C VAL A 365 8.80 -5.85 -24.95
N PRO A 366 7.94 -5.45 -25.91
CA PRO A 366 6.71 -6.18 -26.22
C PRO A 366 6.99 -7.51 -26.97
N PRO A 367 6.05 -8.46 -26.97
CA PRO A 367 6.25 -9.78 -27.57
C PRO A 367 6.46 -9.79 -29.08
N ASP A 368 6.02 -8.75 -29.79
CA ASP A 368 6.13 -8.57 -31.25
C ASP A 368 7.32 -7.68 -31.67
N ASN A 369 8.28 -7.48 -30.77
CA ASN A 369 9.47 -6.67 -31.06
C ASN A 369 10.38 -7.31 -32.14
N ALA A 370 11.11 -6.46 -32.85
CA ALA A 370 12.15 -6.84 -33.81
C ALA A 370 13.57 -6.51 -33.32
N LEU A 371 13.77 -6.41 -32.00
CA LEU A 371 15.05 -6.01 -31.43
C LEU A 371 16.02 -7.20 -31.49
N PRO A 372 17.25 -7.03 -32.02
CA PRO A 372 18.26 -8.09 -31.99
C PRO A 372 18.56 -8.55 -30.57
N ASP A 373 18.56 -9.86 -30.32
CA ASP A 373 18.88 -10.42 -29.02
C ASP A 373 20.41 -10.44 -28.80
N PRO A 374 20.93 -9.78 -27.76
CA PRO A 374 22.36 -9.84 -27.44
C PRO A 374 22.86 -11.28 -27.21
N HIS A 375 21.98 -12.22 -26.85
CA HIS A 375 22.30 -13.62 -26.62
C HIS A 375 22.19 -14.54 -27.84
N GLY A 376 21.95 -13.98 -29.04
CA GLY A 376 21.94 -14.74 -30.30
C GLY A 376 20.58 -15.29 -30.73
N GLY A 377 19.50 -14.97 -30.00
CA GLY A 377 18.14 -15.17 -30.49
C GLY A 377 17.78 -14.27 -31.68
N ALA A 378 16.70 -14.61 -32.38
CA ALA A 378 16.22 -13.81 -33.51
C ALA A 378 15.69 -12.44 -33.06
N THR A 379 14.96 -12.42 -31.94
CA THR A 379 14.41 -11.22 -31.30
C THR A 379 14.55 -11.30 -29.79
N GLN A 380 14.48 -10.16 -29.11
CA GLN A 380 14.56 -10.14 -27.65
C GLN A 380 13.31 -10.77 -27.01
N PRO A 381 13.46 -11.48 -25.87
CA PRO A 381 12.33 -12.01 -25.14
C PRO A 381 11.41 -10.90 -24.63
N ALA A 382 10.11 -11.15 -24.61
CA ALA A 382 9.11 -10.22 -24.09
C ALA A 382 9.31 -9.95 -22.59
N PHE A 383 9.17 -8.69 -22.19
CA PHE A 383 9.23 -8.21 -20.79
C PHE A 383 10.36 -8.84 -19.97
N PRO A 384 11.61 -8.76 -20.46
CA PRO A 384 12.68 -9.53 -19.88
C PRO A 384 13.08 -8.99 -18.51
N TRP A 385 13.68 -9.83 -17.69
CA TRP A 385 14.33 -9.36 -16.47
C TRP A 385 15.52 -8.44 -16.81
N ARG A 386 15.59 -7.26 -16.16
CA ARG A 386 16.68 -6.27 -16.33
C ARG A 386 18.09 -6.82 -16.15
N GLY A 387 18.24 -7.91 -15.38
CA GLY A 387 19.53 -8.58 -15.21
C GLY A 387 20.08 -9.25 -16.47
N ARG A 388 19.31 -9.25 -17.57
CA ARG A 388 19.74 -9.66 -18.91
C ARG A 388 20.34 -8.52 -19.75
N ILE A 389 20.30 -7.27 -19.29
CA ILE A 389 20.96 -6.17 -20.00
C ILE A 389 22.47 -6.44 -20.04
N THR A 390 23.09 -6.42 -21.22
CA THR A 390 24.50 -6.76 -21.41
C THR A 390 25.10 -6.14 -22.68
N CYS A 391 26.39 -6.35 -22.91
CA CYS A 391 27.04 -5.91 -24.16
C CYS A 391 26.57 -6.74 -25.37
N THR A 392 26.77 -6.24 -26.58
CA THR A 392 26.33 -6.91 -27.81
C THR A 392 27.49 -7.05 -28.79
N PRO A 393 27.81 -8.27 -29.23
CA PRO A 393 27.25 -9.56 -28.78
C PRO A 393 27.61 -9.91 -27.32
N ALA A 394 26.72 -10.60 -26.61
CA ALA A 394 26.85 -10.90 -25.18
C ALA A 394 28.03 -11.83 -24.86
N PRO A 395 28.52 -11.86 -23.61
CA PRO A 395 29.55 -12.83 -23.20
C PRO A 395 29.11 -14.27 -23.51
N GLY A 396 30.00 -15.04 -24.13
CA GLY A 396 29.72 -16.42 -24.56
C GLY A 396 29.08 -16.57 -25.94
N VAL A 397 28.74 -15.47 -26.60
CA VAL A 397 28.26 -15.47 -28.00
C VAL A 397 29.43 -15.26 -28.95
N ALA A 398 29.38 -15.88 -30.14
CA ALA A 398 30.38 -15.69 -31.18
C ALA A 398 30.52 -14.19 -31.55
N GLY A 399 31.75 -13.71 -31.64
CA GLY A 399 32.02 -12.29 -31.89
C GLY A 399 31.72 -11.36 -30.71
N THR A 400 31.59 -11.89 -29.49
CA THR A 400 31.38 -11.07 -28.29
C THR A 400 32.40 -9.95 -28.16
N VAL A 401 31.92 -8.79 -27.70
CA VAL A 401 32.77 -7.66 -27.35
C VAL A 401 33.29 -7.73 -25.91
N ASP A 402 32.89 -8.73 -25.11
CA ASP A 402 33.43 -8.94 -23.77
C ASP A 402 34.96 -9.07 -23.81
N LYS A 403 35.64 -8.47 -22.83
CA LYS A 403 37.10 -8.33 -22.74
C LYS A 403 37.73 -7.49 -23.86
N THR A 404 36.98 -6.56 -24.43
CA THR A 404 37.49 -5.60 -25.43
C THR A 404 37.13 -4.16 -25.08
N ALA A 405 37.82 -3.19 -25.67
CA ALA A 405 37.51 -1.77 -25.49
C ALA A 405 36.08 -1.39 -25.98
N ALA A 406 35.51 -2.15 -26.92
CA ALA A 406 34.15 -1.93 -27.40
C ALA A 406 33.10 -2.17 -26.28
N ALA A 407 33.38 -3.07 -25.34
CA ALA A 407 32.52 -3.26 -24.17
C ALA A 407 32.47 -2.01 -23.29
N THR A 408 33.61 -1.33 -23.09
CA THR A 408 33.67 -0.07 -22.33
C THR A 408 32.79 1.00 -22.98
N ALA A 409 32.84 1.13 -24.30
CA ALA A 409 32.05 2.12 -25.04
C ALA A 409 30.53 1.85 -24.91
N GLN A 410 30.09 0.59 -25.06
CA GLN A 410 28.68 0.23 -24.91
C GLN A 410 28.18 0.42 -23.48
N VAL A 411 28.98 0.05 -22.48
CA VAL A 411 28.63 0.28 -21.07
C VAL A 411 28.59 1.79 -20.77
N ALA A 412 29.53 2.58 -21.30
CA ALA A 412 29.51 4.03 -21.13
C ALA A 412 28.23 4.65 -21.73
N ALA A 413 27.77 4.18 -22.88
CA ALA A 413 26.51 4.60 -23.49
C ALA A 413 25.29 4.26 -22.61
N PHE A 414 25.24 3.07 -22.00
CA PHE A 414 24.18 2.70 -21.06
C PHE A 414 24.06 3.66 -19.88
N PHE A 415 25.20 4.03 -19.28
CA PHE A 415 25.20 4.97 -18.16
C PHE A 415 24.86 6.38 -18.63
N GLY A 416 25.40 6.82 -19.78
CA GLY A 416 25.11 8.11 -20.39
C GLY A 416 25.53 9.32 -19.57
N ALA A 417 25.31 10.51 -20.12
CA ALA A 417 25.39 11.77 -19.37
C ALA A 417 24.13 11.99 -18.50
N GLU A 418 24.12 13.03 -17.68
CA GLU A 418 22.96 13.36 -16.82
C GLU A 418 21.75 13.86 -17.62
N THR A 419 21.96 14.35 -18.83
CA THR A 419 20.93 14.89 -19.73
C THR A 419 20.32 13.82 -20.64
N ASP A 420 21.02 12.72 -20.84
CA ASP A 420 20.62 11.66 -21.78
C ASP A 420 19.62 10.70 -21.13
N TRP A 421 19.00 9.83 -21.93
CA TRP A 421 18.12 8.77 -21.44
C TRP A 421 18.89 7.54 -20.94
N GLY A 422 20.00 7.76 -20.24
CA GLY A 422 20.85 6.72 -19.67
C GLY A 422 20.60 6.46 -18.18
N TYR A 423 21.23 5.42 -17.65
CA TYR A 423 21.10 4.99 -16.26
C TYR A 423 21.48 6.07 -15.25
N ARG A 424 22.47 6.92 -15.57
CA ARG A 424 22.91 8.02 -14.70
C ARG A 424 21.79 9.02 -14.46
N ARG A 425 21.07 9.44 -15.50
CA ARG A 425 19.93 10.37 -15.36
C ARG A 425 18.85 9.77 -14.47
N PHE A 426 18.48 8.52 -14.73
CA PHE A 426 17.48 7.80 -13.96
C PHE A 426 17.80 7.79 -12.45
N ILE A 427 19.00 7.38 -12.08
CA ILE A 427 19.40 7.30 -10.66
C ILE A 427 19.55 8.69 -10.04
N LEU A 428 20.16 9.65 -10.72
CA LEU A 428 20.36 11.00 -10.18
C LEU A 428 19.04 11.76 -10.01
N HIS A 429 18.05 11.50 -10.87
CA HIS A 429 16.69 12.01 -10.71
C HIS A 429 16.07 11.53 -9.40
N HIS A 430 16.13 10.23 -9.12
CA HIS A 430 15.62 9.70 -7.86
C HIS A 430 16.39 10.23 -6.64
N ALA A 431 17.70 10.39 -6.75
CA ALA A 431 18.49 11.02 -5.70
C ALA A 431 18.05 12.47 -5.45
N HIS A 432 17.65 13.19 -6.50
CA HIS A 432 17.05 14.52 -6.37
C HIS A 432 15.69 14.48 -5.65
N LEU A 433 14.80 13.54 -5.99
CA LEU A 433 13.52 13.36 -5.28
C LEU A 433 13.72 13.08 -3.78
N ALA A 434 14.67 12.20 -3.44
CA ALA A 434 15.03 11.92 -2.05
C ALA A 434 15.48 13.20 -1.31
N VAL A 435 16.27 14.06 -1.95
CA VAL A 435 16.68 15.35 -1.39
C VAL A 435 15.48 16.29 -1.22
N LEU A 436 14.60 16.38 -2.23
CA LEU A 436 13.39 17.21 -2.17
C LEU A 436 12.46 16.80 -1.02
N ALA A 437 12.34 15.50 -0.75
CA ALA A 437 11.59 14.96 0.39
C ALA A 437 12.30 15.12 1.77
N GLY A 438 13.40 15.88 1.81
CA GLY A 438 14.17 16.13 3.04
C GLY A 438 15.10 14.99 3.44
N GLY A 439 15.52 14.14 2.50
CA GLY A 439 16.46 13.04 2.70
C GLY A 439 15.80 11.68 2.99
N VAL A 440 16.56 10.62 2.78
CA VAL A 440 16.22 9.20 3.04
C VAL A 440 17.36 8.54 3.84
N ASP A 441 17.07 7.48 4.57
CA ASP A 441 18.02 6.74 5.41
C ASP A 441 18.99 5.89 4.58
N PHE A 442 18.53 5.38 3.44
CA PHE A 442 19.37 4.66 2.49
C PHE A 442 18.87 4.86 1.05
N PHE A 443 19.76 4.67 0.08
CA PHE A 443 19.45 4.88 -1.33
C PHE A 443 20.09 3.77 -2.15
N LEU A 444 19.30 3.07 -2.94
CA LEU A 444 19.80 2.00 -3.81
C LEU A 444 20.25 2.60 -5.15
N ILE A 445 21.47 2.29 -5.55
CA ILE A 445 22.04 2.76 -6.83
C ILE A 445 21.81 1.80 -7.98
N GLY A 446 21.23 0.63 -7.69
CA GLY A 446 20.90 -0.41 -8.64
C GLY A 446 20.56 -1.72 -7.97
N SER A 447 19.84 -2.57 -8.70
CA SER A 447 19.42 -3.89 -8.26
C SER A 447 19.53 -4.85 -9.44
N GLU A 448 20.13 -6.02 -9.22
CA GLU A 448 20.14 -7.14 -10.18
C GLU A 448 20.66 -6.83 -11.59
N LEU A 449 21.59 -5.87 -11.75
CA LEU A 449 22.24 -5.59 -13.04
C LEU A 449 23.31 -6.63 -13.43
N ARG A 450 23.01 -7.92 -13.20
CA ARG A 450 23.94 -9.05 -13.32
C ARG A 450 24.63 -9.09 -14.68
N GLY A 451 23.87 -9.04 -15.77
CA GLY A 451 24.40 -9.13 -17.13
C GLY A 451 25.36 -8.00 -17.49
N LEU A 452 25.23 -6.85 -16.81
CA LEU A 452 26.07 -5.67 -17.03
C LEU A 452 27.33 -5.71 -16.14
N THR A 453 27.20 -6.14 -14.88
CA THR A 453 28.32 -6.14 -13.92
C THR A 453 29.36 -7.23 -14.18
N ILE A 454 29.05 -8.22 -15.02
CA ILE A 454 30.00 -9.25 -15.45
C ILE A 454 30.74 -8.90 -16.74
N VAL A 455 30.32 -7.85 -17.46
CA VAL A 455 30.98 -7.40 -18.70
C VAL A 455 32.35 -6.83 -18.35
N ARG A 456 33.35 -7.21 -19.14
CA ARG A 456 34.74 -6.79 -18.98
C ARG A 456 35.26 -6.07 -20.21
N ASP A 457 36.29 -5.27 -20.02
CA ASP A 457 37.11 -4.73 -21.11
C ASP A 457 38.57 -5.22 -21.07
N SER A 458 38.93 -5.98 -20.03
CA SER A 458 40.20 -6.69 -19.87
C SER A 458 40.04 -7.85 -18.88
N ALA A 459 41.13 -8.55 -18.54
CA ALA A 459 41.06 -9.70 -17.63
C ALA A 459 40.53 -9.36 -16.22
N THR A 460 40.78 -8.13 -15.74
CA THR A 460 40.53 -7.73 -14.35
C THR A 460 39.67 -6.47 -14.20
N HIS A 461 39.19 -5.88 -15.31
CA HIS A 461 38.43 -4.64 -15.26
C HIS A 461 37.00 -4.80 -15.78
N PHE A 462 36.07 -4.25 -14.99
CA PHE A 462 34.62 -4.35 -15.16
C PHE A 462 34.04 -2.93 -15.28
N PRO A 463 33.85 -2.38 -16.49
CA PRO A 463 33.49 -0.98 -16.69
C PRO A 463 32.19 -0.58 -15.98
N ALA A 464 31.19 -1.47 -15.92
CA ALA A 464 29.91 -1.17 -15.27
C ALA A 464 30.05 -1.04 -13.74
N VAL A 465 30.92 -1.85 -13.13
CA VAL A 465 31.21 -1.77 -11.70
C VAL A 465 31.90 -0.44 -11.38
N GLN A 466 32.84 0.01 -12.22
CA GLN A 466 33.46 1.33 -12.03
C GLN A 466 32.46 2.48 -12.19
N ALA A 467 31.56 2.39 -13.18
CA ALA A 467 30.52 3.38 -13.37
C ALA A 467 29.55 3.45 -12.17
N LEU A 468 29.15 2.31 -11.60
CA LEU A 468 28.34 2.26 -10.37
C LEU A 468 29.07 2.85 -9.17
N ARG A 469 30.36 2.55 -8.98
CA ARG A 469 31.19 3.15 -7.91
C ARG A 469 31.27 4.67 -8.06
N ALA A 470 31.49 5.16 -9.28
CA ALA A 470 31.52 6.59 -9.57
C ALA A 470 30.17 7.26 -9.29
N LEU A 471 29.07 6.61 -9.68
CA LEU A 471 27.70 7.07 -9.43
C LEU A 471 27.39 7.14 -7.93
N ALA A 472 27.78 6.11 -7.16
CA ALA A 472 27.65 6.09 -5.70
C ALA A 472 28.38 7.26 -5.05
N ALA A 473 29.61 7.55 -5.50
CA ALA A 473 30.39 8.69 -4.99
C ALA A 473 29.73 10.05 -5.32
N VAL A 474 29.09 10.18 -6.49
CA VAL A 474 28.33 11.39 -6.85
C VAL A 474 27.12 11.56 -5.93
N ILE A 475 26.35 10.50 -5.71
CA ILE A 475 25.15 10.52 -4.87
C ILE A 475 25.52 10.87 -3.43
N ALA A 476 26.52 10.21 -2.86
CA ALA A 476 27.01 10.49 -1.50
C ALA A 476 27.40 11.97 -1.32
N ARG A 477 28.08 12.57 -2.31
CA ARG A 477 28.42 14.00 -2.26
C ARG A 477 27.19 14.91 -2.31
N ARG A 478 26.19 14.58 -3.15
CA ARG A 478 24.97 15.37 -3.31
C ARG A 478 24.08 15.30 -2.07
N THR A 479 23.92 14.13 -1.47
CA THR A 479 23.10 13.94 -0.26
C THR A 479 23.73 14.60 0.96
N VAL A 480 25.05 14.45 1.17
CA VAL A 480 25.77 15.13 2.28
C VAL A 480 25.71 16.65 2.17
N ARG A 481 25.89 17.21 0.97
CA ARG A 481 25.77 18.66 0.75
C ARG A 481 24.35 19.17 1.00
N ALA A 482 23.33 18.43 0.56
CA ALA A 482 21.94 18.78 0.79
C ALA A 482 21.59 18.80 2.28
N MET A 483 22.01 17.79 3.05
CA MET A 483 21.80 17.74 4.51
C MET A 483 22.56 18.85 5.26
N SER A 484 23.76 19.21 4.81
CA SER A 484 24.52 20.33 5.40
C SER A 484 23.86 21.68 5.12
N SER A 485 23.28 21.86 3.93
CA SER A 485 22.58 23.09 3.55
C SER A 485 21.25 23.26 4.29
N SER A 486 20.50 22.18 4.54
CA SER A 486 19.23 22.24 5.28
C SER A 486 19.43 22.55 6.77
N ILE A 487 20.52 22.07 7.39
CA ILE A 487 20.94 22.45 8.75
C ILE A 487 21.26 23.95 8.83
N SER A 488 22.00 24.48 7.86
CA SER A 488 22.32 25.92 7.78
C SER A 488 21.06 26.79 7.65
N THR A 489 20.11 26.41 6.78
CA THR A 489 18.85 27.15 6.56
C THR A 489 17.92 27.08 7.79
N ARG A 490 17.88 25.94 8.48
CA ARG A 490 17.11 25.76 9.73
C ARG A 490 17.71 26.59 10.89
N CYS A 491 19.04 26.68 10.96
CA CYS A 491 19.78 27.54 11.90
C CYS A 491 19.65 29.04 11.57
N GLY A 492 19.58 29.39 10.28
CA GLY A 492 19.33 30.76 9.80
C GLY A 492 17.91 31.26 10.09
N ARG A 493 16.88 30.39 9.96
CA ARG A 493 15.48 30.72 10.32
C ARG A 493 15.30 30.92 11.83
N THR A 494 15.95 30.10 12.66
CA THR A 494 15.93 30.28 14.13
C THR A 494 16.66 31.55 14.56
N ARG A 495 17.79 31.91 13.93
CA ARG A 495 18.47 33.20 14.18
C ARG A 495 17.67 34.42 13.72
N ARG A 496 16.92 34.35 12.60
CA ARG A 496 16.04 35.44 12.16
C ARG A 496 14.81 35.61 13.06
N SER A 497 14.22 34.51 13.54
CA SER A 497 13.13 34.53 14.51
C SER A 497 13.56 35.20 15.83
N MET A 498 14.73 34.82 16.38
CA MET A 498 15.29 35.43 17.59
C MET A 498 15.65 36.92 17.42
N ARG A 499 16.14 37.34 16.24
CA ARG A 499 16.39 38.77 15.97
C ARG A 499 15.11 39.59 15.87
N SER A 500 14.04 39.05 15.26
CA SER A 500 12.75 39.76 15.21
C SER A 500 12.12 39.91 16.61
N ALA A 501 12.25 38.90 17.47
CA ALA A 501 11.78 38.96 18.86
C ALA A 501 12.58 39.97 19.72
N SER A 502 13.87 40.18 19.42
CA SER A 502 14.71 41.16 20.15
C SER A 502 14.48 42.63 19.76
N THR A 503 13.71 42.91 18.69
CA THR A 503 13.48 44.29 18.21
C THR A 503 12.12 44.87 18.66
N GLY A 504 11.29 44.08 19.36
CA GLY A 504 9.98 44.51 19.87
C GLY A 504 9.97 45.02 21.32
N ILE A 505 11.13 45.09 21.99
CA ILE A 505 11.24 45.58 23.37
C ILE A 505 12.25 46.74 23.38
N ARG A 506 11.84 47.89 22.84
CA ARG A 506 12.41 49.22 23.11
C ARG A 506 11.62 50.27 22.31
N ARG A 507 10.46 50.65 22.84
CA ARG A 507 10.03 52.03 23.12
C ARG A 507 8.61 52.04 23.64
#